data_AF-A0A1I7SDX4-F1
#
_entry.id   AF-A0A1I7SDX4-F1
#
_cell.length_a   1.000
_cell.length_b   1.000
_cell.length_c   1.000
_cell.angle_alpha   90.00
_cell.angle_beta   90.00
_cell.angle_gamma   90.00
#
_symmetry.space_group_name_H-M   'P 1'
#
loop_
_entity.id
_entity.type
_entity.pdbx_description
1 polymer ?
#
loop_
_entity_poly.entity_id
_entity_poly.type
_entity_poly.pdbx_seq_one_letter_code
_entity_poly.pdbx_strand_id
1 'polypeptide(L)'
;MRITSIVKSHKHFGNLGKIYGQYKWSIAPNEQDAWKGFFKAAVVNVFDEYVVRSWYYIVPPAVGTYLLYDWAKKENARVNKKNPADYANDV
;
A
#
# COMPACT_ATOMS: atom_id res chain seq x y z
N MET A 1 20.43 5.35 17.97
CA MET A 1 20.39 4.01 17.33
C MET A 1 20.41 2.94 18.42
N ARG A 2 19.35 2.13 18.55
CA ARG A 2 19.31 1.02 19.52
C ARG A 2 19.95 -0.22 18.89
N ILE A 3 21.05 -0.70 19.46
CA ILE A 3 21.85 -1.88 19.05
C ILE A 3 21.09 -3.20 19.39
N THR A 4 19.76 -3.18 19.46
CA THR A 4 18.95 -4.29 19.97
C THR A 4 18.73 -5.42 18.97
N SER A 5 19.10 -5.26 17.70
CA SER A 5 18.83 -6.25 16.64
C SER A 5 19.75 -7.48 16.71
N ILE A 6 21.02 -7.31 17.10
CA ILE A 6 21.99 -8.42 17.15
C ILE A 6 21.68 -9.39 18.30
N VAL A 7 21.24 -8.89 19.47
CA VAL A 7 20.78 -9.71 20.61
C VAL A 7 19.43 -10.40 20.34
N LYS A 8 18.63 -9.90 19.39
CA LYS A 8 17.32 -10.47 19.03
C LYS A 8 17.42 -11.69 18.10
N SER A 9 18.58 -11.96 17.50
CA SER A 9 18.75 -13.01 16.48
C SER A 9 18.81 -14.45 17.02
N HIS A 10 18.74 -14.65 18.35
CA HIS A 10 18.71 -15.98 18.99
C HIS A 10 17.43 -16.20 19.83
N LYS A 11 16.31 -15.59 19.43
CA LYS A 11 15.02 -15.89 20.06
C LYS A 11 14.43 -17.17 19.47
N HIS A 12 14.53 -18.26 20.22
CA HIS A 12 13.86 -19.53 19.93
C HIS A 12 12.55 -19.66 20.72
N PHE A 13 11.72 -20.64 20.35
CA PHE A 13 10.58 -21.03 21.16
C PHE A 13 11.04 -21.32 22.60
N GLY A 14 10.39 -20.68 23.58
CA GLY A 14 10.81 -20.68 24.98
C GLY A 14 11.54 -19.42 25.48
N ASN A 15 12.14 -18.61 24.59
CA ASN A 15 12.83 -17.35 24.95
C ASN A 15 12.27 -16.10 24.23
N LEU A 16 11.00 -16.13 23.83
CA LEU A 16 10.36 -15.04 23.10
C LEU A 16 9.98 -13.86 24.01
N GLY A 17 9.42 -14.17 25.17
CA GLY A 17 8.97 -13.22 26.19
C GLY A 17 8.26 -13.93 27.34
N LYS A 18 8.10 -13.24 28.47
CA LYS A 18 7.32 -13.73 29.62
C LYS A 18 5.88 -13.23 29.48
N ILE A 19 4.91 -14.14 29.40
CA ILE A 19 3.47 -13.85 29.30
C ILE A 19 2.79 -14.58 30.45
N TYR A 20 1.98 -13.87 31.23
CA TYR A 20 1.25 -14.41 32.37
C TYR A 20 -0.25 -14.18 32.19
N GLY A 21 -1.09 -15.10 32.66
CA GLY A 21 -2.55 -14.94 32.71
C GLY A 21 -3.29 -15.06 31.36
N GLN A 22 -2.66 -15.59 30.31
CA GLN A 22 -3.33 -15.80 29.02
C GLN A 22 -3.78 -17.26 28.86
N TYR A 23 -5.07 -17.46 28.64
CA TYR A 23 -5.66 -18.75 28.26
C TYR A 23 -6.08 -18.69 26.80
N LYS A 24 -5.79 -19.76 26.04
CA LYS A 24 -6.16 -19.88 24.62
C LYS A 24 -6.87 -21.20 24.42
N TRP A 25 -8.04 -21.14 23.78
CA TRP A 25 -8.81 -22.32 23.40
C TRP A 25 -8.82 -22.42 21.89
N SER A 26 -8.61 -23.63 21.38
CA SER A 26 -8.68 -23.94 19.96
C SER A 26 -9.37 -25.27 19.79
N ILE A 27 -10.10 -25.41 18.68
CA ILE A 27 -10.74 -26.64 18.24
C ILE A 27 -9.76 -27.38 17.32
N ALA A 28 -9.81 -28.72 17.26
CA ALA A 28 -8.98 -29.48 16.34
C ALA A 28 -9.35 -29.18 14.87
N PRO A 29 -8.39 -29.12 13.92
CA PRO A 29 -8.68 -28.70 12.55
C PRO A 29 -9.71 -29.57 11.80
N ASN A 30 -9.79 -30.86 12.15
CA ASN A 30 -10.76 -31.81 11.59
C ASN A 30 -12.22 -31.55 12.02
N GLU A 31 -12.43 -30.78 13.08
CA GLU A 31 -13.74 -30.38 13.58
C GLU A 31 -14.14 -28.97 13.11
N GLN A 32 -13.24 -28.26 12.43
CA GLN A 32 -13.49 -26.92 11.89
C GLN A 32 -13.89 -27.00 10.41
N ASP A 33 -14.75 -26.06 10.00
CA ASP A 33 -15.03 -25.81 8.59
C ASP A 33 -14.05 -24.77 8.04
N ALA A 34 -13.24 -25.19 7.07
CA ALA A 34 -12.21 -24.35 6.43
C ALA A 34 -12.79 -23.15 5.68
N TRP A 35 -14.05 -23.22 5.21
CA TRP A 35 -14.68 -22.18 4.39
C TRP A 35 -15.69 -21.33 5.16
N LYS A 36 -15.78 -21.53 6.48
CA LYS A 36 -16.72 -20.80 7.33
C LYS A 36 -16.53 -19.28 7.18
N GLY A 37 -17.54 -18.61 6.63
CA GLY A 37 -17.52 -17.16 6.44
C GLY A 37 -16.59 -16.67 5.33
N PHE A 38 -16.20 -17.53 4.38
CA PHE A 38 -15.25 -17.21 3.31
C PHE A 38 -15.58 -15.90 2.58
N PHE A 39 -16.83 -15.71 2.13
CA PHE A 39 -17.20 -14.50 1.39
C PHE A 39 -17.03 -13.22 2.23
N LYS A 40 -17.42 -13.25 3.51
CA LYS A 40 -17.22 -12.13 4.42
C LYS A 40 -15.72 -11.84 4.63
N ALA A 41 -14.93 -12.89 4.85
CA ALA A 41 -13.50 -12.76 5.10
C ALA A 41 -12.72 -12.30 3.86
N ALA A 42 -12.99 -12.91 2.71
CA ALA A 42 -12.22 -12.72 1.48
C ALA A 42 -12.67 -11.50 0.65
N VAL A 43 -13.95 -11.13 0.71
CA VAL A 43 -14.49 -10.04 -0.11
C VAL A 43 -14.83 -8.82 0.75
N VAL A 44 -15.72 -8.99 1.72
CA VAL A 44 -16.24 -7.84 2.49
C VAL A 44 -15.14 -7.19 3.32
N ASN A 45 -14.42 -7.96 4.12
CA ASN A 45 -13.37 -7.42 4.99
C ASN A 45 -12.19 -6.87 4.19
N VAL A 46 -11.82 -7.53 3.08
CA VAL A 46 -10.75 -7.07 2.19
C VAL A 46 -11.13 -5.76 1.52
N PHE A 47 -12.36 -5.63 1.02
CA PHE A 47 -12.84 -4.40 0.42
C PHE A 47 -12.89 -3.25 1.44
N ASP A 48 -13.40 -3.50 2.64
CA ASP A 48 -13.43 -2.48 3.71
C ASP A 48 -12.01 -2.00 4.04
N GLU A 49 -11.07 -2.92 4.23
CA GLU A 49 -9.70 -2.56 4.61
C GLU A 49 -8.97 -1.79 3.49
N TYR A 50 -9.01 -2.27 2.24
CA TYR A 50 -8.23 -1.66 1.17
C TYR A 50 -8.90 -0.46 0.51
N VAL A 51 -10.22 -0.50 0.35
CA VAL A 51 -10.97 0.53 -0.39
C VAL A 51 -11.56 1.56 0.55
N VAL A 52 -12.17 1.16 1.67
CA VAL A 52 -12.84 2.13 2.56
C VAL A 52 -11.84 2.76 3.52
N ARG A 53 -10.98 1.96 4.13
CA ARG A 53 -10.06 2.41 5.18
C ARG A 53 -8.71 2.89 4.68
N SER A 54 -8.25 2.43 3.52
CA SER A 54 -6.87 2.69 3.05
C SER A 54 -6.78 3.51 1.76
N TRP A 55 -7.90 3.91 1.13
CA TRP A 55 -7.86 4.61 -0.16
C TRP A 55 -7.02 5.89 -0.14
N TYR A 56 -7.01 6.63 0.95
CA TYR A 56 -6.31 7.91 1.05
C TYR A 56 -4.77 7.78 1.05
N TYR A 57 -4.23 6.59 1.27
CA TYR A 57 -2.80 6.33 1.07
C TYR A 57 -2.44 6.12 -0.40
N ILE A 58 -3.39 5.69 -1.22
CA ILE A 58 -3.16 5.25 -2.60
C ILE A 58 -3.66 6.30 -3.60
N VAL A 59 -4.88 6.81 -3.41
CA VAL A 59 -5.57 7.67 -4.37
C VAL A 59 -4.89 9.04 -4.51
N PRO A 60 -4.56 9.79 -3.45
CA PRO A 60 -3.90 11.08 -3.60
C PRO A 60 -2.55 11.03 -4.35
N PRO A 61 -1.60 10.12 -4.04
CA PRO A 61 -0.36 10.05 -4.82
C PRO A 61 -0.60 9.54 -6.25
N ALA A 62 -1.53 8.60 -6.46
CA ALA A 62 -1.87 8.14 -7.81
C ALA A 62 -2.46 9.25 -8.68
N VAL A 63 -3.40 10.03 -8.16
CA VAL A 63 -4.00 11.18 -8.87
C VAL A 63 -2.96 12.27 -9.08
N GLY A 64 -2.18 12.62 -8.05
CA GLY A 64 -1.15 13.65 -8.16
C GLY A 64 -0.10 13.34 -9.23
N THR A 65 0.38 12.09 -9.27
CA THR A 65 1.34 11.66 -10.29
C THR A 65 0.74 11.63 -11.70
N TYR A 66 -0.52 11.22 -11.84
CA TYR A 66 -1.21 11.25 -13.13
C TYR A 66 -1.39 12.68 -13.67
N LEU A 67 -1.81 13.62 -12.81
CA LEU A 67 -1.96 15.02 -13.19
C LEU A 67 -0.61 15.64 -13.60
N LEU A 68 0.46 15.34 -12.86
CA LEU A 68 1.81 15.79 -13.20
C LEU A 68 2.25 15.24 -14.57
N TYR A 69 2.01 13.95 -14.82
CA TYR A 69 2.32 13.30 -16.08
C TYR A 69 1.58 13.95 -17.26
N ASP A 70 0.28 14.19 -17.11
CA ASP A 70 -0.53 14.81 -18.17
C ASP A 70 -0.09 16.25 -18.46
N TRP A 71 0.18 17.03 -17.42
CA TRP A 71 0.73 18.38 -17.56
C TRP A 71 2.08 18.36 -18.30
N ALA A 72 3.02 17.52 -17.86
CA ALA A 72 4.36 17.45 -18.46
C ALA A 72 4.29 17.05 -19.94
N LYS A 73 3.40 16.12 -20.30
CA LYS A 73 3.21 15.71 -21.69
C LYS A 73 2.63 16.83 -22.56
N LYS A 74 1.61 17.54 -22.06
CA LYS A 74 1.00 18.67 -22.76
C LYS A 74 1.98 19.83 -22.93
N GLU A 75 2.72 20.16 -21.89
CA GLU A 75 3.70 21.23 -21.91
C GLU A 75 4.87 20.90 -22.84
N ASN A 76 5.38 19.67 -22.80
CA ASN A 76 6.40 19.23 -23.74
C ASN A 76 5.91 19.34 -25.20
N ALA A 77 4.66 18.96 -25.48
CA ALA A 77 4.08 19.13 -26.81
C ALA A 77 3.89 20.60 -27.20
N ARG A 78 3.65 21.50 -26.24
CA ARG A 78 3.51 22.94 -26.46
C ARG A 78 4.84 23.60 -26.79
N VAL A 79 5.89 23.32 -26.02
CA VAL A 79 7.23 23.94 -26.21
C VAL A 79 7.94 23.44 -27.46
N ASN A 80 7.67 22.22 -27.91
CA ASN A 80 8.23 21.70 -29.17
C ASN A 80 7.52 22.26 -30.42
N LYS A 81 6.39 22.96 -30.27
CA LYS A 81 5.77 23.65 -31.40
C LYS A 81 6.56 24.92 -31.69
N LYS A 82 6.83 25.15 -32.97
CA LYS A 82 7.42 26.40 -33.45
C LYS A 82 6.50 27.57 -33.10
N ASN A 83 7.08 28.66 -32.58
CA ASN A 83 6.35 29.88 -32.30
C ASN A 83 6.30 30.76 -33.57
N PRO A 84 5.12 31.06 -34.13
CA PRO A 84 5.01 31.89 -35.34
C PRO A 84 5.59 33.30 -35.17
N ALA A 85 5.61 33.83 -33.94
CA ALA A 85 6.14 35.17 -33.66
C ALA A 85 7.67 35.25 -33.87
N ASP A 86 8.38 34.14 -33.79
CA ASP A 86 9.84 34.10 -33.96
C ASP A 86 10.25 34.29 -35.43
N TYR A 87 9.33 34.11 -36.38
CA TYR A 87 9.56 34.25 -37.83
C TYR A 87 8.90 35.50 -38.43
N ALA A 88 8.30 36.37 -37.60
CA ALA A 88 7.53 37.52 -38.08
C ALA A 88 8.39 38.63 -38.72
N ASN A 89 9.70 38.67 -38.42
CA ASN A 89 10.65 39.65 -38.93
C ASN A 89 11.83 38.99 -39.68
N ASP A 90 11.66 37.74 -40.13
CA ASP A 90 12.65 37.08 -40.97
C ASP A 90 12.43 37.55 -42.42
N VAL A 91 13.42 38.24 -42.99
CA VAL A 91 13.39 38.93 -44.30
C VAL A 91 14.12 38.11 -45.35
#